data_AF-K9MP21-F1
#
_entry.id   AF-K9MP21-F1
#
_cell.length_a   1.000
_cell.length_b   1.000
_cell.length_c   1.000
_cell.angle_alpha   90.00
_cell.angle_beta   90.00
_cell.angle_gamma   90.00
#
_symmetry.space_group_name_H-M   'P 1'
#
loop_
_entity.id
_entity.type
_entity.pdbx_description
1 polymer ?
#
loop_
_entity_poly.entity_id
_entity_poly.type
_entity_poly.pdbx_seq_one_letter_code
_entity_poly.pdbx_strand_id
1 'polypeptide(L)'
;MKALSFLFIPVLGLLVCGQSLCPIDKAISEKIQEVTTSLGFAVTGCTCGSACGSWDVRAETTCHCQCAGMDWTGARCCRLHIQ
;
A
#
# COMPACT_ATOMS: atom_id res chain seq x y z
N MET A 1 -14.69 -49.43 -7.22
CA MET A 1 -13.85 -48.25 -7.50
C MET A 1 -14.59 -46.95 -7.15
N LYS A 2 -14.94 -46.73 -5.88
CA LYS A 2 -15.75 -45.55 -5.46
C LYS A 2 -15.45 -45.04 -4.05
N ALA A 3 -14.83 -45.87 -3.20
CA ALA A 3 -14.39 -45.48 -1.87
C ALA A 3 -13.09 -44.63 -1.86
N LEU A 4 -12.20 -44.78 -2.85
CA LEU A 4 -10.95 -44.01 -2.92
C LEU A 4 -11.18 -42.50 -3.13
N SER A 5 -12.29 -42.11 -3.77
CA SER A 5 -12.59 -40.69 -4.04
C SER A 5 -12.94 -39.90 -2.78
N PHE A 6 -13.47 -40.56 -1.73
CA PHE A 6 -13.87 -39.90 -0.49
C PHE A 6 -12.69 -39.56 0.43
N LEU A 7 -11.54 -40.21 0.26
CA LEU A 7 -10.32 -39.95 1.03
C LEU A 7 -9.54 -38.72 0.53
N PHE A 8 -9.80 -38.25 -0.70
CA PHE A 8 -9.16 -37.05 -1.28
C PHE A 8 -9.89 -35.74 -0.96
N ILE A 9 -11.17 -35.80 -0.54
CA ILE A 9 -11.97 -34.63 -0.15
C ILE A 9 -11.39 -33.90 1.07
N PRO A 10 -10.96 -34.56 2.17
CA PRO A 10 -10.39 -33.84 3.31
C PRO A 10 -9.04 -33.18 3.00
N VAL A 11 -8.26 -33.74 2.07
CA VAL A 11 -6.97 -33.17 1.65
C VAL A 11 -7.15 -31.91 0.79
N LEU A 12 -8.16 -31.88 -0.09
CA LEU A 12 -8.52 -30.67 -0.82
C LEU A 12 -9.13 -29.58 0.08
N GLY A 13 -9.88 -29.96 1.12
CA GLY A 13 -10.46 -29.02 2.09
C GLY A 13 -9.41 -28.26 2.91
N LEU A 14 -8.29 -28.90 3.24
CA LEU A 14 -7.15 -28.25 3.90
C LEU A 14 -6.38 -27.31 2.98
N LEU A 15 -6.40 -27.54 1.67
CA LEU A 15 -5.75 -26.69 0.67
C LEU A 15 -6.50 -25.36 0.41
N VAL A 16 -7.76 -25.25 0.85
CA VAL A 16 -8.65 -24.09 0.64
C VAL A 16 -8.64 -23.11 1.82
N CYS A 17 -7.89 -23.36 2.89
CA CYS A 17 -7.71 -22.36 3.97
C CYS A 17 -6.79 -21.18 3.57
N GLY A 18 -6.16 -21.22 2.39
CA GLY A 18 -5.15 -20.24 2.00
C GLY A 18 -5.64 -19.01 1.20
N GLN A 19 -6.89 -18.99 0.72
CA GLN A 19 -7.37 -17.94 -0.20
C GLN A 19 -8.71 -17.30 0.18
N SER A 20 -9.27 -17.60 1.36
CA SER A 20 -10.40 -16.82 1.86
C SER A 20 -9.88 -15.46 2.35
N LEU A 21 -9.83 -14.48 1.44
CA LEU A 21 -9.93 -13.07 1.79
C LEU A 21 -11.30 -12.88 2.47
N CYS A 22 -11.42 -13.25 3.75
CA CYS A 22 -12.61 -12.96 4.50
C CYS A 22 -12.71 -11.43 4.63
N PRO A 23 -13.93 -10.86 4.66
CA PRO A 23 -14.12 -9.41 4.77
C PRO A 23 -13.34 -8.79 5.95
N ILE A 24 -13.15 -9.57 7.03
CA ILE A 24 -12.40 -9.18 8.22
C ILE A 24 -10.88 -9.10 7.94
N ASP A 25 -10.29 -10.07 7.23
CA ASP A 25 -8.86 -10.07 6.90
C ASP A 25 -8.47 -8.90 5.98
N LYS A 26 -9.37 -8.52 5.05
CA LYS A 26 -9.22 -7.32 4.22
C LYS A 26 -9.21 -6.05 5.08
N ALA A 27 -10.16 -5.92 6.01
CA ALA A 27 -10.26 -4.76 6.90
C ALA A 27 -9.05 -4.65 7.86
N ILE A 28 -8.56 -5.78 8.38
CA ILE A 28 -7.35 -5.82 9.21
C ILE A 28 -6.13 -5.38 8.40
N SER A 29 -5.97 -5.89 7.18
CA SER A 29 -4.85 -5.52 6.30
C SER A 29 -4.85 -4.03 5.95
N GLU A 30 -6.02 -3.45 5.67
CA GLU A 30 -6.18 -2.00 5.45
C GLU A 30 -5.77 -1.18 6.67
N LYS A 31 -6.15 -1.62 7.88
CA LYS A 31 -5.76 -0.96 9.13
C LYS A 31 -4.28 -1.08 9.46
N ILE A 32 -3.68 -2.24 9.23
CA ILE A 32 -2.23 -2.43 9.39
C ILE A 32 -1.49 -1.51 8.43
N GLN A 33 -1.95 -1.40 7.18
CA GLN A 33 -1.34 -0.51 6.19
C GLN A 33 -1.43 0.97 6.59
N GLU A 34 -2.59 1.43 7.06
CA GLU A 34 -2.76 2.78 7.61
C GLU A 34 -1.75 3.10 8.73
N VAL A 35 -1.61 2.18 9.70
CA VAL A 35 -0.70 2.37 10.84
C VAL A 35 0.77 2.26 10.44
N THR A 36 1.12 1.34 9.54
CA THR A 36 2.50 1.17 9.06
C THR A 36 2.95 2.33 8.18
N THR A 37 2.06 2.91 7.37
CA THR A 37 2.33 4.18 6.68
C THR A 37 2.63 5.30 7.68
N SER A 38 1.95 5.33 8.84
CA SER A 38 2.22 6.33 9.90
C SER A 38 3.58 6.17 10.60
N LEU A 39 4.17 4.98 10.55
CA LEU A 39 5.53 4.69 11.03
C LEU A 39 6.61 5.13 10.02
N GLY A 40 6.24 5.26 8.75
CA GLY A 40 7.08 5.75 7.67
C GLY A 40 7.16 7.28 7.58
N PHE A 41 7.94 7.78 6.62
CA PHE A 41 7.88 9.19 6.25
C PHE A 41 6.74 9.41 5.24
N ALA A 42 5.84 10.33 5.57
CA ALA A 42 4.79 10.81 4.67
C ALA A 42 5.21 12.10 3.97
N VAL A 43 4.82 12.24 2.70
CA VAL A 43 4.96 13.50 1.98
C VAL A 43 3.89 14.47 2.46
N THR A 44 4.32 15.59 3.03
CA THR A 44 3.45 16.66 3.54
C THR A 44 3.38 17.86 2.60
N GLY A 45 4.24 17.90 1.58
CA GLY A 45 4.22 18.92 0.54
C GLY A 45 5.32 18.69 -0.49
N CYS A 46 5.14 19.28 -1.67
CA CYS A 46 6.11 19.24 -2.75
C CYS A 46 6.53 20.65 -3.15
N THR A 47 7.73 20.75 -3.70
CA THR A 47 8.22 21.94 -4.38
C THR A 47 8.81 21.53 -5.72
N CYS A 48 8.60 22.38 -6.72
CA CYS A 48 9.02 22.13 -8.09
C CYS A 48 9.91 23.29 -8.53
N GLY A 49 10.91 22.98 -9.35
CA GLY A 49 11.69 24.02 -10.01
C GLY A 49 10.87 24.82 -11.01
N SER A 50 11.53 25.79 -11.65
CA SER A 50 10.92 26.64 -12.69
C SER A 50 9.62 27.35 -12.27
N ALA A 51 9.48 27.66 -10.98
CA ALA A 51 8.29 28.28 -10.37
C ALA A 51 6.97 27.49 -10.61
N CYS A 52 7.04 26.18 -10.88
CA CYS A 52 5.86 25.36 -11.04
C CYS A 52 5.13 25.16 -9.70
N GLY A 53 3.87 25.59 -9.61
CA GLY A 53 3.01 25.38 -8.44
C GLY A 53 2.11 24.14 -8.54
N SER A 54 2.09 23.45 -9.69
CA SER A 54 1.21 22.31 -9.93
C SER A 54 1.92 20.99 -9.65
N TRP A 55 1.49 20.30 -8.60
CA TRP A 55 2.05 19.01 -8.19
C TRP A 55 0.99 18.10 -7.57
N ASP A 56 1.26 16.80 -7.61
CA ASP A 56 0.50 15.76 -6.90
C ASP A 56 1.45 14.81 -6.14
N VAL A 57 0.88 14.05 -5.21
CA VAL A 57 1.58 12.97 -4.51
C VAL A 57 1.10 11.63 -5.07
N ARG A 58 2.04 10.81 -5.53
CA ARG A 58 1.80 9.47 -6.06
C ARG A 58 2.25 8.43 -5.06
N ALA A 59 1.46 7.35 -4.94
CA ALA A 59 1.72 6.26 -4.01
C ALA A 59 2.08 6.76 -2.59
N GLU A 60 1.45 7.88 -2.17
CA GLU A 60 1.59 8.54 -0.86
C GLU A 60 2.99 9.05 -0.49
N THR A 61 4.00 8.78 -1.33
CA THR A 61 5.42 8.91 -0.97
C THR A 61 6.25 9.63 -2.03
N THR A 62 5.71 9.85 -3.22
CA THR A 62 6.46 10.42 -4.36
C THR A 62 5.81 11.70 -4.84
N CYS A 63 6.55 12.81 -4.83
CA CYS A 63 6.10 14.06 -5.46
C CYS A 63 6.21 13.97 -6.98
N HIS A 64 5.17 14.43 -7.67
CA HIS A 64 5.17 14.60 -9.11
C HIS A 64 4.84 16.04 -9.48
N CYS A 65 5.80 16.72 -10.11
CA CYS A 65 5.60 18.04 -10.69
C CYS A 65 5.00 17.90 -12.09
N GLN A 66 3.87 18.56 -12.33
CA GLN A 66 3.05 18.35 -13.53
C GLN A 66 3.42 19.27 -14.70
N CYS A 67 4.13 20.36 -14.43
CA CYS A 67 4.53 21.29 -15.48
C CYS A 67 5.56 20.64 -16.41
N ALA A 68 5.62 21.08 -17.66
CA ALA A 68 6.63 20.61 -18.61
C ALA A 68 8.01 21.21 -18.29
N GLY A 69 9.08 20.46 -18.61
CA GLY A 69 10.46 20.95 -18.50
C GLY A 69 10.95 21.15 -17.06
N MET A 70 10.49 20.31 -16.13
CA MET A 70 10.96 20.37 -14.73
C MET A 70 12.45 20.04 -14.65
N ASP A 71 13.19 20.99 -14.09
CA ASP A 71 14.62 20.93 -13.77
C ASP A 71 14.87 20.10 -12.51
N TRP A 72 14.01 20.23 -11.50
CA TRP A 72 14.07 19.44 -10.27
C TRP A 72 12.71 19.34 -9.56
N THR A 73 12.63 18.40 -8.62
CA THR A 73 11.48 18.16 -7.74
C THR A 73 11.99 17.89 -6.33
N GLY A 74 11.37 18.51 -5.33
CA GLY A 74 11.67 18.30 -3.91
C GLY A 74 10.43 17.88 -3.14
N ALA A 75 10.61 17.03 -2.14
CA ALA A 75 9.54 16.55 -1.26
C ALA A 75 9.84 16.91 0.19
N ARG A 76 8.81 17.36 0.92
CA ARG A 76 8.86 17.54 2.37
C ARG A 76 8.33 16.29 3.05
N CYS A 77 9.23 15.54 3.68
CA CYS A 77 8.92 14.29 4.35
C CYS A 77 8.83 14.50 5.87
N CYS A 78 7.74 14.04 6.49
CA CYS A 78 7.55 14.08 7.94
C CYS A 78 7.16 12.71 8.48
N ARG A 79 7.52 12.41 9.72
CA ARG A 79 7.07 11.22 10.43
C ARG A 79 6.79 11.57 11.89
N LEU A 80 5.94 10.78 12.54
CA LEU A 80 5.82 10.84 13.99
C LEU A 80 7.11 10.32 14.63
N HIS A 81 7.64 11.07 15.60
CA HIS A 81 8.81 10.67 16.37
C HIS A 81 8.40 10.54 17.84
N ILE A 82 8.31 9.29 18.31
CA ILE A 82 8.07 9.00 19.72
C ILE A 82 9.40 9.19 20.45
N GLN A 83 9.38 10.03 21.48
CA GLN A 83 10.54 10.35 22.31
C GLN A 83 10.53 9.53 23.60
#